data_AF-A0A564YQK9-F1
#
_entry.id   AF-A0A564YQK9-F1
#
_cell.length_a   1.000
_cell.length_b   1.000
_cell.length_c   1.000
_cell.angle_alpha   90.00
_cell.angle_beta   90.00
_cell.angle_gamma   90.00
#
_symmetry.space_group_name_H-M   'P 1'
#
loop_
_entity.id
_entity.type
_entity.pdbx_description
1 polymer ?
#
loop_
_entity_poly.entity_id
_entity_poly.type
_entity_poly.pdbx_seq_one_letter_code
_entity_poly.pdbx_strand_id
1 'polypeptide(L)'
;PRLGHIAHATTLATALLQLPPEKRITARAALRHPYFTVSLPTAQLACLPDNMSIFTIAGLRMTSEDSPKGYSRNGGKSQKHLSYNPNSSSDSSTT
;
A
#
# COMPACT_ATOMS: atom_id res chain seq x y z
N PRO A 1 -9.93 -3.48 -8.41
CA PRO A 1 -10.11 -3.42 -6.94
C PRO A 1 -11.27 -2.46 -6.66
N ARG A 2 -12.15 -2.74 -5.69
CA ARG A 2 -13.28 -1.83 -5.41
C ARG A 2 -12.81 -0.64 -4.57
N LEU A 3 -13.33 0.56 -4.88
CA LEU A 3 -12.92 1.81 -4.24
C LEU A 3 -13.03 1.75 -2.70
N GLY A 4 -14.11 1.16 -2.19
CA GLY A 4 -14.36 1.04 -0.75
C GLY A 4 -13.37 0.14 0.01
N HIS A 5 -12.53 -0.64 -0.69
CA HIS A 5 -11.52 -1.49 -0.05
C HIS A 5 -10.15 -0.80 0.04
N ILE A 6 -9.98 0.39 -0.55
CA ILE A 6 -8.73 1.13 -0.53
C ILE A 6 -8.86 2.24 0.52
N ALA A 7 -7.97 2.22 1.52
CA ALA A 7 -7.99 3.19 2.60
C ALA A 7 -7.98 4.63 2.07
N HIS A 8 -8.86 5.48 2.60
CA HIS A 8 -8.99 6.90 2.23
C HIS A 8 -9.38 7.18 0.75
N ALA A 9 -9.62 6.16 -0.08
CA ALA A 9 -9.95 6.36 -1.49
C ALA A 9 -11.34 6.97 -1.67
N THR A 10 -12.32 6.49 -0.90
CA THR A 10 -13.69 7.01 -0.92
C THR A 10 -13.72 8.49 -0.51
N THR A 11 -12.99 8.88 0.54
CA THR A 11 -12.99 10.28 1.01
C THR A 11 -12.37 11.22 -0.01
N LEU A 12 -11.28 10.80 -0.67
CA LEU A 12 -10.67 11.55 -1.76
C LEU A 12 -11.61 11.68 -2.97
N ALA A 13 -12.24 10.57 -3.37
CA ALA A 13 -13.17 10.54 -4.50
C ALA A 13 -14.37 11.47 -4.26
N THR A 14 -14.96 11.45 -3.07
CA THR A 14 -16.04 12.38 -2.72
C THR A 14 -15.59 13.83 -2.81
N ALA A 15 -14.39 14.17 -2.36
CA ALA A 15 -13.87 15.54 -2.42
C ALA A 15 -13.60 16.02 -3.87
N LEU A 16 -13.27 15.10 -4.78
CA LEU A 16 -13.05 15.38 -6.20
C LEU A 16 -14.37 15.50 -6.98
N LEU A 17 -15.33 14.63 -6.70
CA LEU A 17 -16.58 14.47 -7.45
C LEU A 17 -17.70 15.35 -6.88
N GLN A 18 -17.38 16.61 -6.60
CA GLN A 18 -18.37 17.60 -6.18
C GLN A 18 -19.08 18.19 -7.41
N LEU A 19 -20.42 18.27 -7.34
CA LEU A 19 -21.23 18.85 -8.40
C LEU A 19 -20.85 20.34 -8.64
N PRO A 20 -20.85 21.22 -7.62
CA PRO A 20 -20.28 22.55 -7.77
C PRO A 20 -18.75 22.49 -7.89
N PRO A 21 -18.14 23.11 -8.92
CA PRO A 21 -16.70 23.06 -9.12
C PRO A 21 -15.90 23.74 -8.00
N GLU A 22 -16.45 24.77 -7.36
CA GLU A 22 -15.80 25.51 -6.27
C GLU A 22 -15.65 24.66 -5.00
N LYS A 23 -16.47 23.62 -4.86
CA LYS A 23 -16.40 22.67 -3.74
C LYS A 23 -15.39 21.55 -3.99
N ARG A 24 -14.90 21.39 -5.23
CA ARG A 24 -13.92 20.34 -5.54
C ARG A 24 -12.60 20.66 -4.86
N ILE A 25 -11.95 19.62 -4.34
CA ILE A 25 -10.60 19.73 -3.81
C ILE A 25 -9.63 20.18 -4.92
N THR A 26 -8.72 21.10 -4.58
CA THR A 26 -7.65 21.52 -5.50
C THR A 26 -6.60 20.43 -5.66
N ALA A 27 -5.86 20.42 -6.77
CA ALA A 27 -4.78 19.46 -7.00
C ALA A 27 -3.74 19.47 -5.86
N ARG A 28 -3.34 20.66 -5.40
CA ARG A 28 -2.37 20.83 -4.31
C ARG A 28 -2.89 20.26 -2.98
N ALA A 29 -4.17 20.42 -2.69
CA ALA A 29 -4.78 19.83 -1.49
C ALA A 29 -4.93 18.30 -1.63
N ALA A 30 -5.28 17.81 -2.81
CA ALA A 30 -5.40 16.38 -3.09
C ALA A 30 -4.07 15.63 -2.90
N LEU A 31 -2.93 16.20 -3.33
CA LEU A 31 -1.60 15.61 -3.13
C LEU A 31 -1.20 15.47 -1.65
N ARG A 32 -1.80 16.27 -0.76
CA ARG A 32 -1.59 16.23 0.70
C ARG A 32 -2.60 15.32 1.41
N HIS A 33 -3.49 14.66 0.68
CA HIS A 33 -4.53 13.80 1.25
C HIS A 33 -3.94 12.48 1.78
N PRO A 34 -4.47 11.92 2.89
CA PRO A 34 -4.00 10.66 3.48
C PRO A 34 -3.87 9.47 2.52
N TYR A 35 -4.70 9.45 1.48
CA TYR A 35 -4.61 8.48 0.39
C TYR A 35 -3.18 8.36 -0.19
N PHE A 36 -2.49 9.50 -0.38
CA PHE A 36 -1.12 9.52 -0.88
C PHE A 36 -0.10 9.53 0.26
N THR A 37 -0.32 10.29 1.33
CA THR A 37 0.72 10.51 2.35
C THR A 37 1.03 9.27 3.19
N VAL A 38 0.11 8.31 3.29
CA VAL A 38 0.33 7.05 4.04
C VAL A 38 1.21 6.07 3.26
N SER A 39 1.19 6.12 1.93
CA SER A 39 1.81 5.11 1.06
C SER A 39 2.97 5.63 0.22
N LEU A 40 3.10 6.95 0.06
CA LEU A 40 4.10 7.57 -0.78
C LEU A 40 5.01 8.55 0.00
N PRO A 41 6.28 8.70 -0.44
CA PRO A 41 7.22 9.67 0.15
C PRO A 41 6.88 11.11 -0.29
N THR A 42 5.77 11.64 0.20
CA THR A 42 5.20 12.93 -0.24
C THR A 42 6.13 14.12 -0.03
N ALA A 43 7.01 14.09 0.97
CA ALA A 43 8.02 15.13 1.17
C ALA A 43 9.02 15.19 0.00
N GLN A 44 9.49 14.04 -0.49
CA GLN A 44 10.40 13.97 -1.64
C GLN A 44 9.68 14.33 -2.94
N LEU A 45 8.43 13.88 -3.10
CA LEU A 45 7.59 14.22 -4.25
C LEU A 45 7.33 15.73 -4.35
N ALA A 46 7.13 16.40 -3.22
CA ALA A 46 6.87 17.85 -3.19
C ALA A 46 8.09 18.70 -3.58
N CYS A 47 9.30 18.16 -3.43
CA CYS A 47 10.55 18.85 -3.79
C CYS A 47 11.06 18.46 -5.19
N LEU A 48 10.34 17.60 -5.91
CA LEU A 48 10.74 17.14 -7.22
C LEU A 48 10.54 18.26 -8.26
N PRO A 49 11.53 18.53 -9.14
CA PRO A 49 11.35 19.46 -10.25
C PRO A 49 10.21 19.04 -11.19
N ASP A 50 9.51 20.01 -11.77
CA ASP A 50 8.36 19.77 -12.66
C ASP A 50 8.69 18.94 -13.91
N ASN A 51 9.96 18.95 -14.33
CA ASN A 51 10.45 18.19 -15.49
C ASN A 51 11.00 16.80 -15.13
N MET A 52 10.99 16.42 -13.85
CA MET A 52 11.49 15.12 -13.40
C MET A 52 10.36 14.11 -13.20
N SER A 53 10.66 12.86 -13.53
CA SER A 53 9.74 11.74 -13.31
C SER A 53 9.75 11.31 -11.85
N ILE A 54 8.58 10.96 -11.30
CA ILE A 54 8.47 10.46 -9.91
C ILE A 54 9.24 9.17 -9.65
N PHE A 55 9.56 8.40 -10.71
CA PHE A 55 10.32 7.14 -10.60
C PHE A 55 11.82 7.36 -10.38
N THR A 56 12.29 8.60 -10.36
CA THR A 56 13.66 8.91 -9.91
C THR A 56 13.79 8.83 -8.40
N ILE A 57 12.69 8.85 -7.65
CA ILE A 57 12.69 8.70 -6.19
C ILE A 57 12.98 7.24 -5.83
N ALA A 58 14.02 7.04 -5.02
CA ALA A 58 14.41 5.71 -4.56
C ALA A 58 13.25 5.02 -3.82
N GLY A 59 12.98 3.76 -4.18
CA GLY A 59 11.92 2.95 -3.58
C GLY A 59 10.52 3.16 -4.19
N LEU A 60 10.33 4.15 -5.07
CA LEU A 60 9.06 4.34 -5.78
C LEU A 60 9.06 3.52 -7.07
N ARG A 61 8.19 2.51 -7.14
CA ARG A 61 8.13 1.56 -8.24
C ARG A 61 6.69 1.23 -8.60
N MET A 62 6.48 0.88 -9.87
CA MET A 62 5.22 0.28 -10.32
C MET A 62 5.09 -1.14 -9.77
N THR A 63 3.91 -1.47 -9.26
CA THR A 63 3.55 -2.85 -8.92
C THR A 63 3.11 -3.60 -10.18
N SER A 64 3.38 -4.90 -10.26
CA SER A 64 2.81 -5.74 -11.33
C SER A 64 1.29 -5.87 -11.16
N GLU A 65 0.54 -5.87 -12.25
CA GLU A 65 -0.92 -6.01 -12.25
C GLU A 65 -1.37 -7.37 -11.69
N ASP A 66 -0.60 -8.43 -11.99
CA ASP A 66 -0.85 -9.81 -11.53
C ASP A 66 -0.28 -10.09 -10.14
N SER A 67 0.38 -9.11 -9.51
CA SER A 67 0.89 -9.30 -8.16
C SER A 67 -0.29 -9.59 -7.23
N PRO A 68 -0.29 -10.71 -6.48
CA PRO A 68 -1.32 -10.96 -5.49
C PRO A 68 -1.37 -9.75 -4.57
N LYS A 69 -2.58 -9.22 -4.35
CA LYS A 69 -2.83 -7.99 -3.58
C LYS A 69 -2.60 -8.21 -2.09
N GLY A 70 -1.37 -8.57 -1.73
CA GLY A 70 -0.80 -8.29 -0.44
C GLY A 70 -0.21 -6.90 -0.52
N TYR A 71 -0.84 -5.95 0.17
CA TYR A 71 -0.23 -4.71 0.62
C TYR A 71 1.27 -4.90 0.81
N SER A 72 2.09 -4.03 0.22
CA SER A 72 3.52 -3.94 0.55
C SER A 72 3.63 -3.69 2.06
N ARG A 73 3.73 -4.78 2.83
CA ARG A 73 3.97 -4.75 4.26
C ARG A 73 5.46 -4.47 4.42
N ASN A 74 5.80 -3.19 4.44
CA ASN A 74 6.97 -2.76 5.21
C ASN A 74 6.64 -2.98 6.69
N GLY A 75 6.84 -4.21 7.14
CA GLY A 75 6.71 -4.65 8.52
C GLY A 75 7.57 -5.88 8.67
N GLY A 76 8.83 -5.66 9.03
CA GLY A 76 9.82 -6.71 9.26
C GLY A 76 9.24 -7.81 10.16
N LYS A 77 9.26 -9.04 9.67
CA LYS A 77 9.01 -10.23 10.49
C LYS A 77 10.12 -11.23 10.22
N SER A 78 11.00 -11.36 11.21
CA SER A 78 11.99 -12.42 11.32
C SER A 78 11.33 -13.77 11.11
N GLN A 79 11.72 -14.47 10.06
CA GLN A 79 11.25 -15.81 9.78
C GLN A 79 11.97 -16.76 10.75
N LYS A 80 11.34 -17.08 11.89
CA LYS A 80 11.78 -18.20 12.73
C LYS A 80 11.51 -19.48 11.93
N HIS A 81 12.59 -20.11 11.49
CA HIS A 81 12.60 -21.40 10.83
C HIS A 81 12.06 -22.48 11.80
N LEU A 82 10.84 -22.96 11.58
CA LEU A 82 10.29 -24.10 12.29
C LEU A 82 10.80 -25.37 11.60
N SER A 83 11.88 -25.95 12.12
CA SER A 83 12.41 -27.25 11.69
C SER A 83 11.46 -28.36 12.10
N TYR A 84 10.90 -29.07 11.13
CA TYR A 84 10.15 -30.32 11.32
C TYR A 84 11.13 -31.43 11.74
N ASN A 85 10.86 -32.08 12.89
CA ASN A 85 11.61 -33.24 13.37
C ASN A 85 10.77 -34.51 13.15
N PRO A 86 11.20 -35.47 12.30
CA PRO A 86 10.39 -36.64 11.94
C PRO A 86 10.48 -37.82 12.93
N ASN A 87 11.25 -37.72 14.02
CA ASN A 87 11.43 -38.84 14.94
C ASN A 87 10.57 -38.74 16.21
N SER A 88 9.30 -39.11 16.07
CA SER A 88 8.51 -39.63 17.20
C SER A 88 7.63 -40.78 16.72
N SER A 89 8.27 -41.92 16.46
CA SER A 89 7.61 -43.22 16.42
C SER A 89 7.54 -43.77 17.84
N SER A 90 6.34 -44.04 18.34
CA SER A 90 6.14 -45.05 19.37
C SER A 90 4.68 -45.49 19.38
N ASP A 91 4.51 -46.76 19.00
CA ASP A 91 3.33 -47.61 19.10
C ASP A 91 2.51 -47.42 20.39
N SER A 92 1.21 -47.71 20.31
CA SER A 92 0.62 -48.87 21.01
C SER A 92 -0.90 -48.94 20.80
N SER A 93 -1.33 -49.95 20.06
CA SER A 93 -2.66 -50.58 20.16
C SER A 93 -2.88 -51.13 21.57
N THR A 94 -4.12 -51.17 22.07
CA THR A 94 -4.67 -52.27 22.90
C THR A 94 -6.19 -52.11 23.10
N THR A 95 -6.91 -53.16 22.65
CA THR A 95 -8.26 -53.71 22.97
C THR A 95 -9.44 -52.79 23.24
#